data_AF-A0A937WDZ5-F1
#
_entry.id   AF-A0A937WDZ5-F1
#
_cell.length_a   1.000
_cell.length_b   1.000
_cell.length_c   1.000
_cell.angle_alpha   90.00
_cell.angle_beta   90.00
_cell.angle_gamma   90.00
#
_symmetry.space_group_name_H-M   'P 1'
#
loop_
_entity.id
_entity.type
_entity.pdbx_description
1 polymer ?
#
loop_
_entity_poly.entity_id
_entity_poly.type
_entity_poly.pdbx_seq_one_letter_code
_entity_poly.pdbx_strand_id
1 'polypeptide(L)'
;MFWRYLPRWLMVSDKAVLTDYYNGDSTFYAADKIKAWLLPVLWWTGFFFALLFVMLCANVLVRRQWTEREKLAYPIAQLPYEFTIEGGNTAFFKDRLFWLAFGIVGVIDLINGLNYFLPAVPQLVIRTNLSIFFTEKPWNAIGWTPFAFYPFIIGLGYFMPLDLSFSCWFFYLFRKAQMILAAILGLRNLPGFPYDREQSLGAYIGLSLFALWASRNHIKGILKAAIFRSEDDKNEPLRYRTALLGILSGIAFIVFFFLKMGMSLWVILLAFSVYYALSVGITRMRAESGAPAHDLHFMGPDYAIPAAVGTRKLGGANLTILTFLFSFNRAHRAHPMPHQLEGFKLAERARMDGRRLAFAMSLAVLVGLLASFWIYLDVSYRFGGSGWTGWESFNRLQRWLAYPSGTDYPAVSFIGVGMLFSIFLQLMRTRLFWWPFHAVGYAVSGAADWCMNWIWASLLVSCIIKWLLLRHGGVRAYRQAVPLFIGMVLSEFVVGSVFSIGGLIFGTRVYAFKNW
;
A
#
# COMPACT_ATOMS: atom_id res chain seq x y z
N MET A 1 -13.93 25.84 -15.06
CA MET A 1 -15.08 24.90 -15.11
C MET A 1 -15.53 24.43 -13.72
N PHE A 2 -14.62 24.05 -12.82
CA PHE A 2 -14.95 23.50 -11.48
C PHE A 2 -14.76 24.45 -10.29
N TRP A 3 -14.24 25.68 -10.48
CA TRP A 3 -13.99 26.65 -9.40
C TRP A 3 -15.18 26.91 -8.47
N ARG A 4 -16.42 26.78 -8.97
CA ARG A 4 -17.65 26.94 -8.18
C ARG A 4 -17.89 25.83 -7.16
N TYR A 5 -17.28 24.66 -7.36
CA TYR A 5 -17.43 23.48 -6.50
C TYR A 5 -16.26 23.33 -5.52
N LEU A 6 -15.28 24.24 -5.56
CA LEU A 6 -14.11 24.17 -4.72
C LEU A 6 -14.44 24.67 -3.29
N PRO A 7 -14.15 23.87 -2.24
CA PRO A 7 -14.44 24.25 -0.86
C PRO A 7 -13.44 25.30 -0.35
N ARG A 8 -13.75 26.59 -0.50
CA ARG A 8 -12.86 27.71 -0.12
C ARG A 8 -12.36 27.65 1.33
N TRP A 9 -13.11 27.04 2.24
CA TRP A 9 -12.74 26.89 3.65
C TRP A 9 -11.66 25.82 3.91
N LEU A 10 -11.36 24.96 2.93
CA LEU A 10 -10.33 23.92 2.99
C LEU A 10 -9.05 24.25 2.23
N MET A 11 -8.99 25.44 1.60
CA MET A 11 -7.88 25.83 0.74
C MET A 11 -7.50 27.27 0.99
N VAL A 12 -6.24 27.60 0.69
CA VAL A 12 -5.80 28.99 0.61
C VAL A 12 -6.26 29.56 -0.73
N SER A 13 -6.96 30.69 -0.68
CA SER A 13 -7.44 31.40 -1.88
C SER A 13 -6.66 32.68 -2.17
N ASP A 14 -5.84 33.14 -1.21
CA ASP A 14 -5.01 34.32 -1.35
C ASP A 14 -3.86 34.04 -2.33
N LYS A 15 -3.85 34.77 -3.44
CA LYS A 15 -2.83 34.61 -4.47
C LYS A 15 -1.45 35.05 -4.01
N ALA A 16 -1.31 36.05 -3.15
CA ALA A 16 -0.01 36.48 -2.67
C ALA A 16 0.64 35.37 -1.83
N VAL A 17 -0.14 34.79 -0.92
CA VAL A 17 0.27 33.64 -0.10
C VAL A 17 0.65 32.43 -0.96
N LEU A 18 -0.08 32.17 -2.04
CA LEU A 18 0.19 31.07 -2.97
C LEU A 18 1.37 31.34 -3.91
N THR A 19 1.58 32.57 -4.37
CA THR A 19 2.72 32.93 -5.22
C THR A 19 4.02 32.62 -4.50
N ASP A 20 4.14 33.04 -3.24
CA ASP A 20 5.29 32.73 -2.39
C ASP A 20 5.45 31.22 -2.14
N TYR A 21 4.34 30.48 -2.00
CA TYR A 21 4.36 29.03 -1.83
C TYR A 21 4.88 28.28 -3.06
N TYR A 22 4.53 28.76 -4.26
CA TYR A 22 4.92 28.10 -5.52
C TYR A 22 6.30 28.54 -6.02
N ASN A 23 6.64 29.83 -5.86
CA ASN A 23 7.91 30.36 -6.34
C ASN A 23 9.08 30.05 -5.41
N GLY A 24 8.84 29.89 -4.11
CA GLY A 24 9.90 29.69 -3.12
C GLY A 24 10.54 31.02 -2.68
N ASP A 25 11.78 30.94 -2.19
CA ASP A 25 12.58 32.09 -1.72
C ASP A 25 11.86 32.97 -0.69
N SER A 26 10.99 32.35 0.11
CA SER A 26 10.13 33.01 1.07
C SER A 26 10.08 32.22 2.39
N THR A 27 9.37 32.76 3.38
CA THR A 27 9.23 32.13 4.70
C THR A 27 7.78 31.81 5.01
N PHE A 28 7.53 30.60 5.52
CA PHE A 28 6.22 30.21 6.07
C PHE A 28 5.89 30.95 7.37
N TYR A 29 6.91 31.39 8.12
CA TYR A 29 6.74 31.92 9.48
C TYR A 29 6.18 33.34 9.54
N ALA A 30 5.81 33.93 8.40
CA ALA A 30 5.10 35.21 8.39
C ALA A 30 3.66 35.05 8.90
N ALA A 31 3.19 36.00 9.70
CA ALA A 31 1.93 35.88 10.42
C ALA A 31 0.70 35.75 9.50
N ASP A 32 0.71 36.43 8.36
CA ASP A 32 -0.30 36.36 7.31
C ASP A 32 -0.39 34.95 6.69
N LYS A 33 0.75 34.32 6.40
CA LYS A 33 0.83 32.97 5.84
C LYS A 33 0.38 31.91 6.84
N ILE A 34 0.83 32.00 8.10
CA ILE A 34 0.37 31.08 9.15
C ILE A 34 -1.16 31.17 9.30
N LYS A 35 -1.72 32.38 9.36
CA LYS A 35 -3.17 32.60 9.45
C LYS A 35 -3.92 32.01 8.26
N ALA A 36 -3.39 32.17 7.04
CA ALA A 36 -4.00 31.63 5.82
C ALA A 36 -4.07 30.08 5.84
N TRP A 37 -3.03 29.41 6.34
CA TRP A 37 -2.95 27.95 6.35
C TRP A 37 -3.59 27.28 7.57
N LEU A 38 -3.74 28.00 8.70
CA LEU A 38 -4.18 27.44 9.97
C LEU A 38 -5.51 26.67 9.85
N LEU A 39 -6.54 27.28 9.26
CA LEU A 39 -7.86 26.68 9.14
C LEU A 39 -7.85 25.45 8.20
N PRO A 40 -7.30 25.52 6.97
CA PRO A 40 -7.10 24.34 6.13
C PRO A 40 -6.38 23.20 6.85
N VAL A 41 -5.26 23.48 7.53
CA VAL A 41 -4.47 22.47 8.25
C VAL A 41 -5.31 21.78 9.32
N LEU A 42 -6.00 22.53 10.17
CA LEU A 42 -6.82 21.96 11.24
C LEU A 42 -7.94 21.04 10.72
N TRP A 43 -8.64 21.46 9.66
CA TRP A 43 -9.72 20.65 9.08
C TRP A 43 -9.20 19.37 8.40
N TRP A 44 -8.10 19.47 7.64
CA TRP A 44 -7.49 18.29 7.03
C TRP A 44 -6.88 17.36 8.08
N THR A 45 -6.26 17.88 9.13
CA THR A 45 -5.79 17.07 10.27
C THR A 45 -6.95 16.35 10.94
N GLY A 46 -8.07 17.03 11.20
CA GLY A 46 -9.28 16.40 11.76
C GLY A 46 -9.82 15.27 10.88
N PHE A 47 -9.88 15.49 9.56
CA PHE A 47 -10.28 14.47 8.59
C PHE A 47 -9.35 13.26 8.59
N PHE A 48 -8.04 13.47 8.42
CA PHE A 48 -7.09 12.35 8.39
C PHE A 48 -7.01 11.62 9.73
N PHE A 49 -7.12 12.33 10.85
CA PHE A 49 -7.20 11.69 12.16
C PHE A 49 -8.43 10.79 12.26
N ALA A 50 -9.62 11.29 11.90
CA ALA A 50 -10.84 10.48 11.90
C ALA A 50 -10.72 9.25 10.97
N LEU A 51 -10.18 9.43 9.77
CA LEU A 51 -9.94 8.37 8.79
C LEU A 51 -9.10 7.23 9.37
N LEU A 52 -7.96 7.58 9.98
CA LEU A 52 -7.01 6.61 10.57
C LEU A 52 -7.50 6.05 11.90
N PHE A 53 -8.29 6.80 12.67
CA PHE A 53 -8.88 6.36 13.93
C PHE A 53 -9.98 5.31 13.69
N VAL A 54 -10.79 5.47 12.64
CA VAL A 54 -11.75 4.43 12.21
C VAL A 54 -11.02 3.14 11.86
N MET A 55 -9.89 3.22 11.14
CA MET A 55 -9.05 2.04 10.84
C MET A 55 -8.50 1.38 12.12
N LEU A 56 -8.04 2.18 13.08
CA LEU A 56 -7.53 1.68 14.35
C LEU A 56 -8.63 0.93 15.10
N CYS A 57 -9.82 1.51 15.18
CA CYS A 57 -10.97 0.88 15.81
C CYS A 57 -11.38 -0.41 15.08
N ALA A 58 -11.40 -0.40 13.75
CA ALA A 58 -11.67 -1.59 12.94
C ALA A 58 -10.64 -2.70 13.20
N ASN A 59 -9.35 -2.34 13.30
CA ASN A 59 -8.29 -3.28 13.64
C ASN A 59 -8.48 -3.90 15.03
N VAL A 60 -8.93 -3.13 16.03
CA VAL A 60 -9.26 -3.69 17.35
C VAL A 60 -10.33 -4.78 17.24
N LEU A 61 -11.35 -4.58 16.40
CA LEU A 61 -12.43 -5.56 16.22
C LEU A 61 -11.95 -6.86 15.54
N VAL A 62 -11.08 -6.76 14.54
CA VAL A 62 -10.62 -7.94 13.77
C VAL A 62 -9.39 -8.62 14.36
N ARG A 63 -8.58 -7.91 15.16
CA ARG A 63 -7.31 -8.38 15.74
C ARG A 63 -7.47 -9.77 16.36
N ARG A 64 -8.40 -9.97 17.28
CA ARG A 64 -8.55 -11.25 17.99
C ARG A 64 -8.82 -12.42 17.04
N GLN A 65 -9.70 -12.20 16.06
CA GLN A 65 -10.03 -13.21 15.06
C GLN A 65 -8.81 -13.57 14.20
N TRP A 66 -8.10 -12.58 13.69
CA TRP A 66 -6.98 -12.82 12.76
C TRP A 66 -5.71 -13.28 13.48
N THR A 67 -5.44 -12.73 14.65
CA THR A 67 -4.20 -12.97 15.40
C THR A 67 -4.27 -14.21 16.29
N GLU A 68 -5.36 -14.41 17.03
CA GLU A 68 -5.45 -15.49 18.04
C GLU A 68 -6.15 -16.73 17.49
N ARG A 69 -7.21 -16.57 16.69
CA ARG A 69 -8.00 -17.69 16.14
C ARG A 69 -7.48 -18.21 14.82
N GLU A 70 -7.36 -17.33 13.81
CA GLU A 70 -6.84 -17.69 12.49
C GLU A 70 -5.31 -17.81 12.46
N LYS A 71 -4.61 -17.25 13.47
CA LYS A 71 -3.15 -17.31 13.64
C LYS A 71 -2.40 -16.94 12.36
N LEU A 72 -2.78 -15.80 11.77
CA LEU A 72 -2.09 -15.27 10.60
C LEU A 72 -0.59 -15.10 10.86
N ALA A 73 0.23 -15.21 9.81
CA ALA A 73 1.68 -15.36 9.94
C ALA A 73 2.41 -14.06 10.32
N TYR A 74 1.92 -12.90 9.87
CA TYR A 74 2.54 -11.58 9.97
C TYR A 74 4.05 -11.56 9.67
N PRO A 75 4.52 -12.05 8.49
CA PRO A 75 5.95 -12.23 8.22
C PRO A 75 6.79 -10.96 8.41
N ILE A 76 6.27 -9.80 8.00
CA ILE A 76 6.98 -8.51 8.10
C ILE A 76 7.20 -8.10 9.56
N ALA A 77 6.25 -8.39 10.46
CA ALA A 77 6.37 -8.09 11.88
C ALA A 77 7.36 -9.02 12.59
N GLN A 78 7.71 -10.17 12.01
CA GLN A 78 8.66 -11.10 12.63
C GLN A 78 10.06 -10.49 12.68
N LEU A 79 10.50 -9.84 11.60
CA LEU A 79 11.87 -9.33 11.52
C LEU A 79 12.20 -8.28 12.63
N PRO A 80 11.40 -7.22 12.84
CA PRO A 80 11.64 -6.30 13.96
C PRO A 80 11.53 -6.97 15.32
N TYR A 81 10.61 -7.93 15.48
CA TYR A 81 10.47 -8.67 16.74
C TYR A 81 11.74 -9.45 17.08
N GLU A 82 12.25 -10.23 16.12
CA GLU A 82 13.49 -11.03 16.28
C GLU A 82 14.68 -10.14 16.65
N PHE A 83 14.76 -8.90 16.15
CA PHE A 83 15.84 -7.95 16.50
C PHE A 83 15.83 -7.48 17.95
N THR A 84 14.69 -7.62 18.64
CA THR A 84 14.51 -7.15 20.02
C THR A 84 14.55 -8.26 21.06
N ILE A 85 14.58 -9.53 20.63
CA ILE A 85 14.67 -10.69 21.54
C ILE A 85 15.97 -10.63 22.34
N GLU A 86 15.92 -11.04 23.61
CA GLU A 86 17.07 -11.08 24.53
C GLU A 86 17.80 -9.72 24.65
N GLY A 87 17.06 -8.60 24.56
CA GLY A 87 17.63 -7.26 24.65
C GLY A 87 18.49 -6.86 23.45
N GLY A 88 18.33 -7.53 22.31
CA GLY A 88 19.10 -7.29 21.09
C GLY A 88 20.39 -8.12 20.98
N ASN A 89 20.67 -9.00 21.95
CA ASN A 89 21.80 -9.95 21.90
C ASN A 89 21.45 -11.18 21.05
N THR A 90 21.01 -10.94 19.83
CA THR A 90 20.41 -11.99 19.00
C THR A 90 21.47 -12.92 18.43
N ALA A 91 21.17 -14.22 18.40
CA ALA A 91 22.08 -15.24 17.88
C ALA A 91 22.45 -15.01 16.40
N PHE A 92 21.61 -14.34 15.62
CA PHE A 92 21.85 -14.11 14.20
C PHE A 92 23.01 -13.12 13.93
N PHE A 93 23.27 -12.13 14.79
CA PHE A 93 24.43 -11.23 14.63
C PHE A 93 25.77 -11.96 14.90
N LYS A 94 25.73 -13.16 15.48
CA LYS A 94 26.90 -14.03 15.67
C LYS A 94 27.05 -15.05 14.54
N ASP A 95 26.05 -15.16 13.67
CA ASP A 95 26.00 -16.16 12.61
C ASP A 95 26.87 -15.75 11.41
N ARG A 96 27.66 -16.69 10.90
CA ARG A 96 28.56 -16.44 9.76
C ARG A 96 27.82 -16.26 8.45
N LEU A 97 26.69 -16.94 8.24
CA LEU A 97 25.88 -16.81 7.03
C LEU A 97 25.23 -15.42 6.96
N PHE A 98 24.85 -14.87 8.11
CA PHE A 98 24.36 -13.49 8.19
C PHE A 98 25.42 -12.50 7.68
N TRP A 99 26.63 -12.54 8.24
CA TRP A 99 27.71 -11.62 7.83
C TRP A 99 28.19 -11.86 6.39
N LEU A 100 28.15 -13.11 5.92
CA LEU A 100 28.45 -13.42 4.53
C LEU A 100 27.46 -12.74 3.58
N ALA A 101 26.15 -12.92 3.81
CA ALA A 101 25.13 -12.25 3.01
C ALA A 101 25.21 -10.73 3.12
N PHE A 102 25.41 -10.21 4.34
CA PHE A 102 25.53 -8.79 4.59
C PHE A 102 26.73 -8.19 3.84
N GLY A 103 27.89 -8.85 3.88
CA GLY A 103 29.08 -8.43 3.16
C GLY A 103 28.92 -8.48 1.65
N ILE A 104 28.38 -9.58 1.10
CA ILE A 104 28.19 -9.74 -0.36
C ILE A 104 27.25 -8.65 -0.90
N VAL A 105 26.08 -8.48 -0.29
CA VAL A 105 25.11 -7.47 -0.72
C VAL A 105 25.68 -6.07 -0.53
N GLY A 106 26.34 -5.82 0.60
CA GLY A 106 26.92 -4.52 0.89
C GLY A 106 28.03 -4.13 -0.08
N VAL A 107 28.85 -5.08 -0.52
CA VAL A 107 29.87 -4.83 -1.56
C VAL A 107 29.23 -4.52 -2.91
N ILE A 108 28.18 -5.24 -3.31
CA ILE A 108 27.45 -4.94 -4.55
C ILE A 108 26.88 -3.52 -4.52
N ASP A 109 26.25 -3.16 -3.41
CA ASP A 109 25.67 -1.83 -3.18
C ASP A 109 26.74 -0.75 -3.15
N LEU A 110 27.87 -0.99 -2.49
CA LEU A 110 29.00 -0.06 -2.46
C LEU A 110 29.62 0.14 -3.84
N ILE A 111 29.81 -0.92 -4.64
CA ILE A 111 30.33 -0.81 -6.00
C ILE A 111 29.40 0.03 -6.88
N ASN A 112 28.09 -0.25 -6.83
CA ASN A 112 27.10 0.51 -7.59
C ASN A 112 26.98 1.96 -7.09
N GLY A 113 27.09 2.17 -5.77
CA GLY A 113 27.14 3.49 -5.17
C GLY A 113 28.38 4.28 -5.56
N LEU A 114 29.54 3.63 -5.63
CA LEU A 114 30.81 4.22 -6.09
C LEU A 114 30.76 4.55 -7.57
N ASN A 115 30.23 3.66 -8.43
CA ASN A 115 30.05 3.94 -9.86
C ASN A 115 29.27 5.25 -10.11
N TYR A 116 28.29 5.57 -9.26
CA TYR A 116 27.53 6.82 -9.37
C TYR A 116 28.41 8.07 -9.19
N PHE A 117 29.36 8.03 -8.25
CA PHE A 117 30.28 9.15 -8.01
C PHE A 117 31.53 9.11 -8.91
N LEU A 118 31.96 7.90 -9.26
CA LEU A 118 33.17 7.59 -10.02
C LEU A 118 32.79 6.64 -11.17
N PRO A 119 32.38 7.18 -12.34
CA PRO A 119 31.96 6.36 -13.48
C PRO A 119 33.02 5.37 -14.00
N ALA A 120 34.29 5.52 -13.59
CA ALA A 120 35.37 4.57 -13.89
C ALA A 120 35.20 3.21 -13.18
N VAL A 121 34.47 3.15 -12.06
CA VAL A 121 34.12 1.88 -11.39
C VAL A 121 33.02 1.19 -12.20
N PRO A 122 33.16 -0.08 -12.61
CA PRO A 122 32.12 -0.75 -13.40
C PRO A 122 30.86 -0.98 -12.58
N GLN A 123 29.70 -0.68 -13.17
CA GLN A 123 28.39 -0.97 -12.55
C GLN A 123 28.08 -2.47 -12.63
N LEU A 124 27.63 -3.06 -11.52
CA LEU A 124 27.07 -4.40 -11.50
C LEU A 124 25.61 -4.33 -11.97
N VAL A 125 25.38 -4.73 -13.23
CA VAL A 125 24.05 -4.70 -13.87
C VAL A 125 23.16 -5.79 -13.27
N ILE A 126 22.38 -5.43 -12.25
CA ILE A 126 21.40 -6.30 -11.58
C ILE A 126 19.97 -6.09 -12.10
N ARG A 127 19.79 -5.26 -13.14
CA ARG A 127 18.49 -4.89 -13.71
C ARG A 127 18.59 -4.81 -15.22
N THR A 128 17.62 -5.43 -15.89
CA THR A 128 17.38 -5.26 -17.32
C THR A 128 15.87 -5.18 -17.57
N ASN A 129 15.45 -5.03 -18.81
CA ASN A 129 14.04 -5.10 -19.20
C ASN A 129 13.88 -6.15 -20.29
N LEU A 130 13.07 -7.19 -20.04
CA LEU A 130 12.88 -8.27 -21.00
C LEU A 130 12.25 -7.80 -22.31
N SER A 131 11.53 -6.68 -22.29
CA SER A 131 10.85 -6.17 -23.48
C SER A 131 11.80 -5.84 -24.64
N ILE A 132 13.09 -5.60 -24.36
CA ILE A 132 14.10 -5.33 -25.41
C ILE A 132 14.40 -6.56 -26.27
N PHE A 133 14.15 -7.77 -25.75
CA PHE A 133 14.37 -9.03 -26.47
C PHE A 133 13.11 -9.49 -27.24
N PHE A 134 11.95 -8.89 -26.99
CA PHE A 134 10.68 -9.24 -27.61
C PHE A 134 10.14 -8.07 -28.44
N THR A 135 10.75 -7.79 -29.59
CA THR A 135 10.41 -6.64 -30.46
C THR A 135 9.35 -6.97 -31.52
N GLU A 136 9.25 -8.24 -31.92
CA GLU A 136 8.34 -8.70 -32.96
C GLU A 136 6.92 -9.03 -32.45
N LYS A 137 5.92 -8.91 -33.33
CA LYS A 137 4.54 -9.32 -33.00
C LYS A 137 4.42 -10.85 -33.03
N PRO A 138 3.61 -11.47 -32.14
CA PRO A 138 2.81 -10.85 -31.08
C PRO A 138 3.56 -10.61 -29.77
N TRP A 139 4.80 -11.10 -29.63
CA TRP A 139 5.57 -11.12 -28.38
C TRP A 139 5.84 -9.74 -27.78
N ASN A 140 5.94 -8.71 -28.62
CA ASN A 140 6.06 -7.33 -28.17
C ASN A 140 4.87 -6.82 -27.33
N ALA A 141 3.76 -7.57 -27.28
CA ALA A 141 2.65 -7.28 -26.38
C ALA A 141 3.02 -7.37 -24.90
N ILE A 142 4.07 -8.12 -24.57
CA ILE A 142 4.53 -8.30 -23.19
C ILE A 142 4.78 -6.94 -22.51
N GLY A 143 5.13 -5.93 -23.31
CA GLY A 143 5.35 -4.57 -22.85
C GLY A 143 6.49 -4.48 -21.84
N TRP A 144 6.57 -3.36 -21.14
CA TRP A 144 7.58 -3.13 -20.12
C TRP A 144 7.56 -4.23 -19.05
N THR A 145 8.66 -4.97 -18.94
CA THR A 145 8.79 -6.16 -18.07
C THR A 145 10.19 -6.15 -17.46
N PRO A 146 10.45 -5.29 -16.46
CA PRO A 146 11.76 -5.20 -15.85
C PRO A 146 12.11 -6.52 -15.17
N PHE A 147 13.35 -6.94 -15.33
CA PHE A 147 13.93 -8.13 -14.73
C PHE A 147 15.05 -7.68 -13.80
N ALA A 148 14.73 -7.62 -12.51
CA ALA A 148 15.59 -7.06 -11.50
C ALA A 148 15.75 -8.00 -10.31
N PHE A 149 16.99 -8.15 -9.86
CA PHE A 149 17.33 -8.88 -8.65
C PHE A 149 17.59 -7.88 -7.52
N TYR A 150 16.65 -7.82 -6.58
CA TYR A 150 16.71 -7.01 -5.37
C TYR A 150 16.97 -7.95 -4.19
N PRO A 151 18.19 -8.00 -3.62
CA PRO A 151 18.53 -8.87 -2.51
C PRO A 151 17.55 -8.78 -1.32
N PHE A 152 17.03 -7.60 -1.00
CA PHE A 152 16.09 -7.37 0.09
C PHE A 152 14.72 -7.96 -0.22
N ILE A 153 14.29 -7.95 -1.49
CA ILE A 153 13.05 -8.62 -1.90
C ILE A 153 13.24 -10.13 -1.88
N ILE A 154 14.41 -10.64 -2.30
CA ILE A 154 14.73 -12.07 -2.20
C ILE A 154 14.69 -12.50 -0.72
N GLY A 155 15.30 -11.68 0.14
CA GLY A 155 15.28 -11.77 1.59
C GLY A 155 13.89 -11.81 2.20
N LEU A 156 13.05 -10.81 1.91
CA LEU A 156 11.68 -10.73 2.41
C LEU A 156 10.78 -11.84 1.84
N GLY A 157 10.94 -12.17 0.55
CA GLY A 157 10.24 -13.26 -0.13
C GLY A 157 10.47 -14.62 0.52
N TYR A 158 11.61 -14.80 1.20
CA TYR A 158 11.93 -16.05 1.89
C TYR A 158 10.98 -16.33 3.06
N PHE A 159 10.50 -15.27 3.71
CA PHE A 159 9.55 -15.36 4.82
C PHE A 159 8.09 -15.45 4.36
N MET A 160 7.81 -15.15 3.09
CA MET A 160 6.47 -15.33 2.52
C MET A 160 6.12 -16.82 2.38
N PRO A 161 4.85 -17.23 2.60
CA PRO A 161 4.39 -18.57 2.26
C PRO A 161 4.76 -18.95 0.82
N LEU A 162 5.18 -20.22 0.61
CA LEU A 162 5.77 -20.64 -0.66
C LEU A 162 4.79 -20.56 -1.84
N ASP A 163 3.58 -21.04 -1.61
CA ASP A 163 2.42 -21.01 -2.50
C ASP A 163 1.98 -19.59 -2.87
N LEU A 164 2.06 -18.67 -1.91
CA LEU A 164 1.84 -17.26 -2.16
C LEU A 164 2.95 -16.67 -3.03
N SER A 165 4.23 -16.88 -2.67
CA SER A 165 5.36 -16.39 -3.46
C SER A 165 5.29 -16.90 -4.89
N PHE A 166 4.91 -18.17 -5.06
CA PHE A 166 4.61 -18.80 -6.34
C PHE A 166 3.50 -18.05 -7.09
N SER A 167 2.36 -17.84 -6.43
CA SER A 167 1.21 -17.15 -7.02
C SER A 167 1.54 -15.73 -7.49
N CYS A 168 2.37 -14.99 -6.75
CA CYS A 168 2.75 -13.61 -7.11
C CYS A 168 3.43 -13.54 -8.48
N TRP A 169 4.55 -14.25 -8.68
CA TRP A 169 5.25 -14.19 -9.97
C TRP A 169 4.48 -14.92 -11.07
N PHE A 170 3.77 -16.02 -10.73
CA PHE A 170 2.97 -16.77 -11.71
C PHE A 170 1.84 -15.91 -12.26
N PHE A 171 1.04 -15.27 -11.40
CA PHE A 171 -0.07 -14.44 -11.87
C PHE A 171 0.42 -13.21 -12.62
N TYR A 172 1.57 -12.66 -12.29
CA TYR A 172 2.18 -11.59 -13.06
C TYR A 172 2.50 -12.04 -14.50
N LEU A 173 3.17 -13.19 -14.66
CA LEU A 173 3.43 -13.76 -16.00
C LEU A 173 2.14 -14.16 -16.71
N PHE A 174 1.12 -14.63 -15.97
CA PHE A 174 -0.21 -14.89 -16.51
C PHE A 174 -0.86 -13.63 -17.07
N ARG A 175 -0.77 -12.48 -16.39
CA ARG A 175 -1.23 -11.18 -16.93
C ARG A 175 -0.48 -10.79 -18.20
N LYS A 176 0.85 -10.96 -18.20
CA LYS A 176 1.68 -10.72 -19.39
C LYS A 176 1.26 -11.62 -20.56
N ALA A 177 0.95 -12.89 -20.29
CA ALA A 177 0.41 -13.82 -21.27
C ALA A 177 -0.97 -13.40 -21.78
N GLN A 178 -1.85 -12.85 -20.91
CA GLN A 178 -3.13 -12.27 -21.35
C GLN A 178 -2.93 -11.10 -22.33
N MET A 179 -1.91 -10.26 -22.14
CA MET A 179 -1.59 -9.17 -23.07
C MET A 179 -1.12 -9.69 -24.44
N ILE A 180 -0.31 -10.76 -24.46
CA ILE A 180 0.12 -11.43 -25.70
C ILE A 180 -1.07 -12.10 -26.39
N LEU A 181 -1.92 -12.79 -25.64
CA LEU A 181 -3.13 -13.40 -26.19
C LEU A 181 -4.08 -12.36 -26.77
N ALA A 182 -4.25 -11.21 -26.09
CA ALA A 182 -5.02 -10.08 -26.61
C ALA A 182 -4.48 -9.57 -27.94
N ALA A 183 -3.15 -9.56 -28.11
CA ALA A 183 -2.49 -9.20 -29.36
C ALA A 183 -2.80 -10.20 -30.48
N ILE A 184 -2.73 -11.49 -30.18
CA ILE A 184 -3.01 -12.58 -31.13
C ILE A 184 -4.47 -12.51 -31.59
N LEU A 185 -5.40 -12.26 -30.67
CA LEU A 185 -6.84 -12.18 -30.94
C LEU A 185 -7.28 -10.84 -31.57
N GLY A 186 -6.34 -9.91 -31.82
CA GLY A 186 -6.68 -8.58 -32.36
C GLY A 186 -7.45 -7.67 -31.39
N LEU A 187 -7.53 -8.03 -30.11
CA LEU A 187 -8.28 -7.30 -29.08
C LEU A 187 -7.57 -6.03 -28.59
N ARG A 188 -6.36 -5.73 -29.09
CA ARG A 188 -5.64 -4.48 -28.79
C ARG A 188 -6.39 -3.21 -29.20
N ASN A 189 -7.36 -3.31 -30.10
CA ASN A 189 -8.20 -2.18 -30.49
C ASN A 189 -9.18 -1.77 -29.37
N LEU A 190 -9.40 -2.62 -28.36
CA LEU A 190 -10.16 -2.28 -27.16
C LEU A 190 -9.23 -1.59 -26.15
N PRO A 191 -9.39 -0.28 -25.91
CA PRO A 191 -8.51 0.45 -25.00
C PRO A 191 -8.62 -0.14 -23.60
N GLY A 192 -7.47 -0.47 -23.01
CA GLY A 192 -7.39 -1.01 -21.66
C GLY A 192 -7.44 -2.54 -21.56
N PHE A 193 -7.86 -3.29 -22.59
CA PHE A 193 -7.88 -4.76 -22.55
C PHE A 193 -6.48 -5.34 -22.25
N PRO A 194 -6.33 -6.30 -21.32
CA PRO A 194 -7.36 -7.10 -20.63
C PRO A 194 -7.93 -6.47 -19.34
N TYR A 195 -7.89 -5.15 -19.17
CA TYR A 195 -8.41 -4.42 -18.00
C TYR A 195 -7.77 -4.89 -16.70
N ASP A 196 -6.44 -4.93 -16.70
CA ASP A 196 -5.63 -5.48 -15.61
C ASP A 196 -5.90 -4.79 -14.26
N ARG A 197 -5.98 -3.45 -14.24
CA ARG A 197 -6.27 -2.68 -13.02
C ARG A 197 -7.66 -2.97 -12.49
N GLU A 198 -8.65 -3.04 -13.37
CA GLU A 198 -10.02 -3.35 -13.03
C GLU A 198 -10.14 -4.77 -12.45
N GLN A 199 -9.44 -5.74 -13.05
CA GLN A 199 -9.39 -7.09 -12.50
C GLN A 199 -8.69 -7.13 -11.12
N SER A 200 -7.58 -6.40 -10.93
CA SER A 200 -6.92 -6.29 -9.62
C SER A 200 -7.81 -5.62 -8.57
N LEU A 201 -8.49 -4.52 -8.92
CA LEU A 201 -9.48 -3.86 -8.07
C LEU A 201 -10.59 -4.85 -7.68
N GLY A 202 -11.14 -5.56 -8.65
CA GLY A 202 -12.11 -6.64 -8.42
C GLY A 202 -11.60 -7.67 -7.44
N ALA A 203 -10.34 -8.11 -7.59
CA ALA A 203 -9.72 -9.08 -6.71
C ALA A 203 -9.57 -8.58 -5.27
N TYR A 204 -9.16 -7.32 -5.05
CA TYR A 204 -9.12 -6.72 -3.71
C TYR A 204 -10.51 -6.62 -3.08
N ILE A 205 -11.53 -6.24 -3.85
CA ILE A 205 -12.92 -6.24 -3.37
C ILE A 205 -13.35 -7.66 -2.99
N GLY A 206 -13.07 -8.65 -3.83
CA GLY A 206 -13.39 -10.06 -3.57
C GLY A 206 -12.72 -10.61 -2.31
N LEU A 207 -11.44 -10.31 -2.11
CA LEU A 207 -10.71 -10.65 -0.88
C LEU A 207 -11.35 -10.01 0.36
N SER A 208 -11.77 -8.75 0.26
CA SER A 208 -12.39 -8.02 1.36
C SER A 208 -13.76 -8.58 1.72
N LEU A 209 -14.60 -8.85 0.72
CA LEU A 209 -15.92 -9.46 0.90
C LEU A 209 -15.79 -10.88 1.49
N PHE A 210 -14.85 -11.68 0.99
CA PHE A 210 -14.58 -12.99 1.55
C PHE A 210 -14.11 -12.91 3.00
N ALA A 211 -13.22 -11.96 3.34
CA ALA A 211 -12.74 -11.76 4.71
C ALA A 211 -13.86 -11.40 5.68
N LEU A 212 -14.76 -10.51 5.27
CA LEU A 212 -15.94 -10.13 6.05
C LEU A 212 -16.90 -11.32 6.22
N TRP A 213 -17.15 -12.07 5.14
CA TRP A 213 -17.99 -13.27 5.18
C TRP A 213 -17.40 -14.37 6.08
N ALA A 214 -16.10 -14.62 6.00
CA ALA A 214 -15.40 -15.58 6.85
C ALA A 214 -15.48 -15.17 8.34
N SER A 215 -15.45 -13.86 8.62
CA SER A 215 -15.48 -13.31 9.98
C SER A 215 -16.90 -13.05 10.53
N ARG A 216 -17.96 -13.40 9.79
CA ARG A 216 -19.36 -13.02 10.11
C ARG A 216 -19.82 -13.41 11.52
N ASN A 217 -19.44 -14.59 12.00
CA ASN A 217 -19.84 -15.08 13.32
C ASN A 217 -19.12 -14.33 14.44
N HIS A 218 -17.84 -13.97 14.21
CA HIS A 218 -17.06 -13.15 15.13
C HIS A 218 -17.62 -11.72 15.20
N ILE A 219 -17.94 -11.12 14.06
CA ILE A 219 -18.58 -9.79 14.00
C ILE A 219 -19.90 -9.77 14.77
N LYS A 220 -20.76 -10.80 14.58
CA LYS A 220 -22.00 -10.94 15.37
C LYS A 220 -21.72 -11.01 16.88
N GLY A 221 -20.68 -11.75 17.30
CA GLY A 221 -20.25 -11.84 18.69
C GLY A 221 -19.81 -10.50 19.27
N ILE A 222 -19.02 -9.72 18.52
CA ILE A 222 -18.58 -8.37 18.91
C ILE A 222 -19.75 -7.42 19.09
N LEU A 223 -20.68 -7.40 18.14
CA LEU A 223 -21.85 -6.52 18.20
C LEU A 223 -22.70 -6.83 19.44
N LYS A 224 -22.88 -8.13 19.75
CA LYS A 224 -23.55 -8.56 20.99
C LYS A 224 -22.77 -8.12 22.23
N ALA A 225 -21.46 -8.34 22.27
CA ALA A 225 -20.60 -7.95 23.39
C ALA A 225 -20.57 -6.44 23.65
N ALA A 226 -20.68 -5.63 22.59
CA ALA A 226 -20.71 -4.18 22.70
C ALA A 226 -22.03 -3.64 23.27
N ILE A 227 -23.15 -4.29 22.95
CA ILE A 227 -24.48 -3.92 23.44
C ILE A 227 -24.66 -4.40 24.89
N PHE A 228 -24.33 -5.66 25.17
CA PHE A 228 -24.62 -6.31 26.46
C PHE A 228 -23.46 -6.31 27.46
N ARG A 229 -22.35 -5.62 27.15
CA ARG A 229 -21.14 -5.49 27.97
C ARG A 229 -20.56 -6.85 28.39
N SER A 230 -19.62 -7.37 27.61
CA SER A 230 -18.87 -8.61 27.96
C SER A 230 -17.61 -8.33 28.78
N GLU A 231 -17.20 -9.26 29.63
CA GLU A 231 -15.86 -9.27 30.24
C GLU A 231 -14.76 -9.65 29.25
N ASP A 232 -15.11 -10.23 28.10
CA ASP A 232 -14.18 -10.77 27.10
C ASP A 232 -13.27 -9.70 26.46
N ASP A 233 -13.60 -8.41 26.60
CA ASP A 233 -12.87 -7.29 26.00
C ASP A 233 -11.88 -6.59 26.95
N LYS A 234 -11.70 -7.11 28.18
CA LYS A 234 -10.82 -6.49 29.20
C LYS A 234 -9.38 -6.31 28.70
N ASN A 235 -8.85 -7.27 27.96
CA ASN A 235 -7.47 -7.27 27.46
C ASN A 235 -7.32 -6.67 26.04
N GLU A 236 -8.41 -6.16 25.45
CA GLU A 236 -8.34 -5.55 24.13
C GLU A 236 -7.72 -4.13 24.19
N PRO A 237 -7.04 -3.68 23.12
CA PRO A 237 -6.47 -2.33 23.04
C PRO A 237 -7.50 -1.22 23.28
N LEU A 238 -8.74 -1.45 22.85
CA LEU A 238 -9.91 -0.67 23.18
C LEU A 238 -11.05 -1.64 23.49
N ARG A 239 -11.93 -1.28 24.43
CA ARG A 239 -13.18 -2.02 24.63
C ARG A 239 -13.99 -2.02 23.33
N TYR A 240 -14.69 -3.11 23.05
CA TYR A 240 -15.44 -3.26 21.79
C TYR A 240 -16.51 -2.17 21.63
N ARG A 241 -17.16 -1.76 22.72
CA ARG A 241 -18.11 -0.64 22.72
C ARG A 241 -17.44 0.68 22.35
N THR A 242 -16.26 0.97 22.89
CA THR A 242 -15.51 2.19 22.59
C THR A 242 -15.03 2.20 21.15
N ALA A 243 -14.52 1.06 20.64
CA ALA A 243 -14.11 0.93 19.26
C ALA A 243 -15.30 1.15 18.29
N LEU A 244 -16.48 0.58 18.58
CA LEU A 244 -17.67 0.80 17.75
C LEU A 244 -18.16 2.25 17.79
N LEU A 245 -18.19 2.87 18.97
CA LEU A 245 -18.51 4.30 19.08
C LEU A 245 -17.51 5.15 18.31
N GLY A 246 -16.22 4.81 18.35
CA GLY A 246 -15.17 5.47 17.58
C GLY A 246 -15.37 5.33 16.06
N ILE A 247 -15.77 4.15 15.59
CA ILE A 247 -16.14 3.94 14.18
C ILE A 247 -17.34 4.82 13.81
N LEU A 248 -18.42 4.79 14.61
CA LEU A 248 -19.64 5.56 14.33
C LEU A 248 -19.38 7.07 14.33
N SER A 249 -18.66 7.60 15.33
CA SER A 249 -18.33 9.01 15.42
C SER A 249 -17.38 9.45 14.30
N GLY A 250 -16.39 8.61 13.97
CA GLY A 250 -15.45 8.88 12.87
C GLY A 250 -16.14 8.90 11.51
N ILE A 251 -17.02 7.93 11.23
CA ILE A 251 -17.83 7.90 10.00
C ILE A 251 -18.79 9.10 9.96
N ALA A 252 -19.46 9.44 11.06
CA ALA A 252 -20.34 10.59 11.12
C ALA A 252 -19.58 11.90 10.81
N PHE A 253 -18.38 12.07 11.36
CA PHE A 253 -17.52 13.22 11.07
C PHE A 253 -17.10 13.25 9.60
N ILE A 254 -16.68 12.12 9.02
CA ILE A 254 -16.34 12.01 7.60
C ILE A 254 -17.55 12.39 6.72
N VAL A 255 -18.73 11.87 7.04
CA VAL A 255 -19.96 12.21 6.31
C VAL A 255 -20.24 13.70 6.38
N PHE A 256 -20.20 14.29 7.58
CA PHE A 256 -20.35 15.73 7.77
C PHE A 256 -19.33 16.54 6.96
N PHE A 257 -18.05 16.14 6.99
CA PHE A 257 -16.97 16.81 6.28
C PHE A 257 -17.23 16.88 4.78
N PHE A 258 -17.61 15.76 4.15
CA PHE A 258 -17.86 15.71 2.71
C PHE A 258 -19.21 16.30 2.29
N LEU A 259 -20.25 16.22 3.14
CA LEU A 259 -21.50 16.94 2.91
C LEU A 259 -21.25 18.45 2.88
N LYS A 260 -20.43 18.96 3.83
CA LYS A 260 -20.03 20.37 3.87
C LYS A 260 -19.16 20.79 2.68
N MET A 261 -18.41 19.87 2.08
CA MET A 261 -17.72 20.12 0.80
C MET A 261 -18.68 20.20 -0.40
N GLY A 262 -19.92 19.69 -0.28
CA GLY A 262 -20.93 19.67 -1.33
C GLY A 262 -21.09 18.32 -2.05
N MET A 263 -20.57 17.22 -1.47
CA MET A 263 -20.73 15.88 -2.04
C MET A 263 -22.07 15.29 -1.60
N SER A 264 -22.75 14.59 -2.51
CA SER A 264 -24.01 13.92 -2.20
C SER A 264 -23.82 12.72 -1.26
N LEU A 265 -24.76 12.52 -0.33
CA LEU A 265 -24.67 11.50 0.72
C LEU A 265 -24.38 10.09 0.18
N TRP A 266 -25.07 9.68 -0.90
CA TRP A 266 -24.90 8.34 -1.46
C TRP A 266 -23.49 8.12 -2.05
N VAL A 267 -22.86 9.16 -2.63
CA VAL A 267 -21.48 9.07 -3.14
C VAL A 267 -20.50 8.97 -1.98
N ILE A 268 -20.72 9.71 -0.89
CA ILE A 268 -19.90 9.63 0.32
C ILE A 268 -19.93 8.21 0.88
N LEU A 269 -21.12 7.66 1.10
CA LEU A 269 -21.29 6.32 1.64
C LEU A 269 -20.63 5.27 0.74
N LEU A 270 -20.79 5.39 -0.58
CA LEU A 270 -20.16 4.48 -1.53
C LEU A 270 -18.63 4.60 -1.53
N ALA A 271 -18.09 5.82 -1.56
CA ALA A 271 -16.65 6.07 -1.60
C ALA A 271 -15.93 5.53 -0.37
N PHE A 272 -16.47 5.80 0.82
CA PHE A 272 -15.86 5.31 2.06
C PHE A 272 -16.12 3.82 2.30
N SER A 273 -17.22 3.26 1.80
CA SER A 273 -17.43 1.80 1.83
C SER A 273 -16.38 1.07 0.99
N VAL A 274 -16.12 1.54 -0.24
CA VAL A 274 -15.06 1.00 -1.10
C VAL A 274 -13.69 1.20 -0.46
N TYR A 275 -13.41 2.39 0.06
CA TYR A 275 -12.14 2.70 0.71
C TYR A 275 -11.84 1.76 1.89
N TYR A 276 -12.76 1.63 2.84
CA TYR A 276 -12.56 0.75 4.01
C TYR A 276 -12.58 -0.73 3.64
N ALA A 277 -13.33 -1.14 2.61
CA ALA A 277 -13.22 -2.49 2.07
C ALA A 277 -11.80 -2.75 1.57
N LEU A 278 -11.25 -1.87 0.71
CA LEU A 278 -9.86 -1.95 0.27
C LEU A 278 -8.88 -1.95 1.45
N SER A 279 -9.09 -1.10 2.47
CA SER A 279 -8.27 -1.09 3.69
C SER A 279 -8.26 -2.46 4.39
N VAL A 280 -9.41 -3.11 4.55
CA VAL A 280 -9.54 -4.44 5.14
C VAL A 280 -8.84 -5.49 4.27
N GLY A 281 -9.02 -5.45 2.96
CA GLY A 281 -8.37 -6.35 2.01
C GLY A 281 -6.84 -6.26 2.05
N ILE A 282 -6.30 -5.04 1.99
CA ILE A 282 -4.85 -4.78 2.09
C ILE A 282 -4.31 -5.23 3.46
N THR A 283 -5.06 -4.99 4.54
CA THR A 283 -4.66 -5.39 5.89
C THR A 283 -4.59 -6.90 6.03
N ARG A 284 -5.64 -7.61 5.60
CA ARG A 284 -5.67 -9.08 5.63
C ARG A 284 -4.56 -9.66 4.76
N MET A 285 -4.40 -9.12 3.56
CA MET A 285 -3.32 -9.49 2.66
C MET A 285 -1.96 -9.39 3.36
N ARG A 286 -1.60 -8.23 3.94
CA ARG A 286 -0.31 -8.07 4.61
C ARG A 286 -0.15 -8.98 5.82
N ALA A 287 -1.22 -9.17 6.60
CA ALA A 287 -1.21 -10.05 7.76
C ALA A 287 -1.01 -11.54 7.41
N GLU A 288 -1.66 -12.03 6.35
CA GLU A 288 -1.52 -13.41 5.86
C GLU A 288 -0.16 -13.64 5.18
N SER A 289 0.23 -12.68 4.35
CA SER A 289 1.08 -12.93 3.20
C SER A 289 2.48 -12.31 3.36
N GLY A 290 2.58 -11.23 4.14
CA GLY A 290 3.82 -10.48 4.31
C GLY A 290 4.34 -9.85 3.01
N ALA A 291 3.48 -9.67 1.99
CA ALA A 291 3.87 -9.06 0.73
C ALA A 291 4.59 -7.72 0.99
N PRO A 292 5.86 -7.57 0.54
CA PRO A 292 6.70 -6.45 0.93
C PRO A 292 6.23 -5.13 0.31
N ALA A 293 5.52 -5.19 -0.82
CA ALA A 293 4.97 -4.04 -1.52
C ALA A 293 3.65 -4.41 -2.19
N HIS A 294 2.76 -3.41 -2.30
CA HIS A 294 1.55 -3.43 -3.10
C HIS A 294 1.33 -2.01 -3.63
N ASP A 295 0.70 -1.89 -4.79
CA ASP A 295 0.40 -0.60 -5.40
C ASP A 295 -1.00 -0.65 -6.01
N LEU A 296 -1.91 0.18 -5.49
CA LEU A 296 -3.28 0.29 -5.99
C LEU A 296 -3.46 1.56 -6.81
N HIS A 297 -2.51 1.85 -7.70
CA HIS A 297 -2.55 3.04 -8.52
C HIS A 297 -3.77 3.06 -9.45
N PHE A 298 -4.59 4.11 -9.34
CA PHE A 298 -5.88 4.22 -10.03
C PHE A 298 -6.88 3.09 -9.72
N MET A 299 -6.90 2.59 -8.48
CA MET A 299 -7.90 1.60 -8.04
C MET A 299 -8.75 2.09 -6.85
N GLY A 300 -8.56 3.34 -6.41
CA GLY A 300 -9.34 3.94 -5.33
C GLY A 300 -10.80 4.21 -5.70
N PRO A 301 -11.64 4.62 -4.71
CA PRO A 301 -13.03 4.99 -4.94
C PRO A 301 -13.20 6.11 -5.97
N ASP A 302 -12.24 7.02 -6.06
CA ASP A 302 -12.22 8.11 -7.05
C ASP A 302 -12.01 7.62 -8.49
N TYR A 303 -11.59 6.37 -8.70
CA TYR A 303 -11.53 5.73 -10.02
C TYR A 303 -12.70 4.76 -10.24
N ALA A 304 -12.97 3.90 -9.24
CA ALA A 304 -14.00 2.87 -9.30
C ALA A 304 -15.42 3.45 -9.50
N ILE A 305 -15.75 4.52 -8.78
CA ILE A 305 -17.11 5.09 -8.80
C ILE A 305 -17.39 5.80 -10.13
N PRO A 306 -16.52 6.68 -10.67
CA PRO A 306 -16.73 7.24 -12.01
C PRO A 306 -16.83 6.19 -13.12
N ALA A 307 -16.06 5.11 -13.05
CA ALA A 307 -16.16 4.00 -14.01
C ALA A 307 -17.52 3.28 -13.91
N ALA A 308 -17.97 2.96 -12.69
CA ALA A 308 -19.21 2.22 -12.48
C ALA A 308 -20.49 3.03 -12.70
N VAL A 309 -20.54 4.27 -12.20
CA VAL A 309 -21.76 5.09 -12.22
C VAL A 309 -21.81 5.99 -13.47
N GLY A 310 -20.64 6.33 -14.03
CA GLY A 310 -20.50 7.31 -15.09
C GLY A 310 -20.36 8.74 -14.55
N THR A 311 -19.45 9.49 -15.17
CA THR A 311 -19.14 10.88 -14.80
C THR A 311 -20.34 11.82 -15.02
N ARG A 312 -21.18 11.53 -16.02
CA ARG A 312 -22.40 12.31 -16.30
C ARG A 312 -23.40 12.28 -15.14
N LYS A 313 -23.64 11.10 -14.54
CA LYS A 313 -24.59 10.95 -13.43
C LYS A 313 -24.06 11.52 -12.13
N LEU A 314 -22.74 11.44 -11.90
CA LEU A 314 -22.11 12.01 -10.72
C LEU A 314 -22.20 13.53 -10.69
N GLY A 315 -22.09 14.18 -11.85
CA GLY A 315 -22.16 15.63 -11.95
C GLY A 315 -20.93 16.34 -11.37
N GLY A 316 -20.83 17.65 -11.61
CA GLY A 316 -19.61 18.41 -11.36
C GLY A 316 -19.18 18.50 -9.90
N ALA A 317 -20.14 18.63 -8.96
CA ALA A 317 -19.84 18.75 -7.54
C ALA A 317 -19.20 17.46 -6.99
N ASN A 318 -19.84 16.31 -7.20
CA ASN A 318 -19.30 15.02 -6.73
C ASN A 318 -17.93 14.72 -7.36
N LEU A 319 -17.76 14.93 -8.67
CA LEU A 319 -16.48 14.69 -9.35
C LEU A 319 -15.35 15.59 -8.81
N THR A 320 -15.66 16.87 -8.55
CA THR A 320 -14.68 17.81 -8.00
C THR A 320 -14.21 17.34 -6.63
N ILE A 321 -15.13 16.92 -5.76
CA ILE A 321 -14.78 16.53 -4.39
C ILE A 321 -14.13 15.13 -4.36
N LEU A 322 -14.54 14.19 -5.22
CA LEU A 322 -13.86 12.89 -5.39
C LEU A 322 -12.38 13.07 -5.78
N THR A 323 -12.05 14.13 -6.51
CA THR A 323 -10.67 14.42 -6.93
C THR A 323 -9.76 14.71 -5.74
N PHE A 324 -10.27 15.30 -4.65
CA PHE A 324 -9.48 15.50 -3.42
C PHE A 324 -9.07 14.19 -2.74
N LEU A 325 -9.86 13.11 -2.92
CA LEU A 325 -9.54 11.81 -2.34
C LEU A 325 -8.28 11.18 -2.96
N PHE A 326 -7.90 11.61 -4.17
CA PHE A 326 -6.73 11.07 -4.86
C PHE A 326 -5.44 11.25 -4.05
N SER A 327 -5.35 12.28 -3.21
CA SER A 327 -4.19 12.52 -2.33
C SER A 327 -3.80 11.31 -1.47
N PHE A 328 -4.78 10.54 -0.99
CA PHE A 328 -4.54 9.35 -0.17
C PHE A 328 -4.95 8.03 -0.84
N ASN A 329 -5.71 8.10 -1.93
CA ASN A 329 -6.07 6.94 -2.76
C ASN A 329 -5.14 6.69 -3.94
N ARG A 330 -4.16 7.58 -4.18
CA ARG A 330 -3.31 7.55 -5.37
C ARG A 330 -2.70 6.18 -5.59
N ALA A 331 -2.16 5.53 -4.56
CA ALA A 331 -1.38 4.30 -4.71
C ALA A 331 -1.53 3.31 -3.53
N HIS A 332 -2.11 3.75 -2.39
CA HIS A 332 -2.24 2.96 -1.15
C HIS A 332 -0.95 2.31 -0.60
N ARG A 333 0.25 2.62 -1.12
CA ARG A 333 1.53 1.97 -0.73
C ARG A 333 1.83 2.00 0.78
N ALA A 334 1.53 3.12 1.45
CA ALA A 334 1.75 3.34 2.88
C ALA A 334 0.42 3.32 3.67
N HIS A 335 -0.43 2.33 3.39
CA HIS A 335 -1.74 2.25 4.04
C HIS A 335 -1.60 2.08 5.57
N PRO A 336 -2.23 2.92 6.42
CA PRO A 336 -2.01 2.88 7.88
C PRO A 336 -2.58 1.64 8.59
N MET A 337 -3.75 1.15 8.16
CA MET A 337 -4.44 0.03 8.80
C MET A 337 -3.58 -1.25 8.95
N PRO A 338 -2.85 -1.74 7.93
CA PRO A 338 -1.90 -2.85 8.11
C PRO A 338 -0.85 -2.62 9.19
N HIS A 339 -0.24 -1.43 9.24
CA HIS A 339 0.82 -1.11 10.20
C HIS A 339 0.31 -1.09 11.64
N GLN A 340 -0.90 -0.58 11.86
CA GLN A 340 -1.57 -0.63 13.17
C GLN A 340 -1.78 -2.08 13.62
N LEU A 341 -2.25 -2.96 12.72
CA LEU A 341 -2.49 -4.37 13.05
C LEU A 341 -1.18 -5.14 13.29
N GLU A 342 -0.15 -4.90 12.47
CA GLU A 342 1.21 -5.42 12.68
C GLU A 342 1.75 -4.97 14.05
N GLY A 343 1.53 -3.71 14.44
CA GLY A 343 1.86 -3.21 15.76
C GLY A 343 1.13 -3.94 16.89
N PHE A 344 -0.16 -4.24 16.75
CA PHE A 344 -0.88 -5.08 17.72
C PHE A 344 -0.36 -6.51 17.79
N LYS A 345 0.13 -7.08 16.68
CA LYS A 345 0.78 -8.40 16.67
C LYS A 345 2.10 -8.37 17.43
N LEU A 346 2.91 -7.34 17.22
CA LEU A 346 4.16 -7.12 17.96
C LEU A 346 3.88 -6.98 19.47
N ALA A 347 2.87 -6.19 19.83
CA ALA A 347 2.46 -6.00 21.22
C ALA A 347 2.05 -7.30 21.91
N GLU A 348 1.27 -8.15 21.22
CA GLU A 348 0.89 -9.46 21.74
C GLU A 348 2.13 -10.33 22.02
N ARG A 349 3.07 -10.42 21.05
CA ARG A 349 4.28 -11.24 21.21
C ARG A 349 5.20 -10.70 22.32
N ALA A 350 5.40 -9.40 22.36
CA ALA A 350 6.24 -8.73 23.36
C ALA A 350 5.53 -8.52 24.71
N ARG A 351 4.28 -8.99 24.87
CA ARG A 351 3.44 -8.81 26.06
C ARG A 351 3.31 -7.33 26.49
N MET A 352 3.22 -6.44 25.52
CA MET A 352 3.02 -5.01 25.74
C MET A 352 1.56 -4.68 26.03
N ASP A 353 1.32 -3.61 26.78
CA ASP A 353 -0.02 -3.08 27.02
C ASP A 353 -0.63 -2.51 25.73
N GLY A 354 -1.68 -3.18 25.22
CA GLY A 354 -2.34 -2.79 23.98
C GLY A 354 -3.02 -1.41 24.04
N ARG A 355 -3.48 -0.97 25.22
CA ARG A 355 -4.17 0.32 25.39
C ARG A 355 -3.19 1.48 25.28
N ARG A 356 -2.04 1.35 25.95
CA ARG A 356 -0.91 2.29 25.84
C ARG A 356 -0.43 2.36 24.40
N LEU A 357 -0.36 1.22 23.70
CA LEU A 357 0.01 1.21 22.29
C LEU A 357 -1.03 1.91 21.40
N ALA A 358 -2.33 1.65 21.58
CA ALA A 358 -3.38 2.33 20.82
C ALA A 358 -3.38 3.85 21.06
N PHE A 359 -3.13 4.29 22.30
CA PHE A 359 -2.95 5.70 22.63
C PHE A 359 -1.70 6.28 21.95
N ALA A 360 -0.56 5.60 22.04
CA ALA A 360 0.68 6.02 21.40
C ALA A 360 0.54 6.13 19.88
N MET A 361 -0.14 5.17 19.23
CA MET A 361 -0.47 5.22 17.80
C MET A 361 -1.33 6.44 17.47
N SER A 362 -2.36 6.72 18.27
CA SER A 362 -3.25 7.87 18.06
C SER A 362 -2.52 9.20 18.21
N LEU A 363 -1.65 9.32 19.22
CA LEU A 363 -0.80 10.50 19.42
C LEU A 363 0.21 10.66 18.28
N ALA A 364 0.86 9.57 17.86
CA ALA A 364 1.81 9.58 16.75
C ALA A 364 1.15 10.00 15.43
N VAL A 365 -0.09 9.58 15.18
CA VAL A 365 -0.87 10.06 14.02
C VAL A 365 -1.10 11.56 14.11
N LEU A 366 -1.55 12.08 15.26
CA LEU A 366 -1.81 13.51 15.42
C LEU A 366 -0.55 14.36 15.21
N VAL A 367 0.54 14.00 15.90
CA VAL A 367 1.82 14.69 15.80
C VAL A 367 2.39 14.58 14.39
N GLY A 368 2.33 13.38 13.79
CA GLY A 368 2.83 13.14 12.44
C GLY A 368 2.06 13.93 11.38
N LEU A 369 0.73 14.09 11.51
CA LEU A 369 -0.07 14.91 10.60
C LEU A 369 0.33 16.39 10.68
N LEU A 370 0.42 16.94 11.89
CA LEU A 370 0.81 18.34 12.10
C LEU A 370 2.24 18.62 11.63
N ALA A 371 3.18 17.72 11.95
CA ALA A 371 4.56 17.81 11.50
C ALA A 371 4.66 17.73 9.97
N SER A 372 3.88 16.85 9.34
CA SER A 372 3.85 16.72 7.88
C SER A 372 3.38 18.01 7.21
N PHE A 373 2.28 18.61 7.69
CA PHE A 373 1.83 19.91 7.17
C PHE A 373 2.89 21.00 7.36
N TRP A 374 3.47 21.09 8.55
CA TRP A 374 4.51 22.07 8.84
C TRP A 374 5.72 21.92 7.92
N ILE A 375 6.28 20.72 7.79
CA ILE A 375 7.46 20.46 6.95
C ILE A 375 7.14 20.74 5.48
N TYR A 376 5.99 20.28 4.96
CA TYR A 376 5.64 20.54 3.56
C TYR A 376 5.45 22.03 3.27
N LEU A 377 4.85 22.78 4.20
CA LEU A 377 4.68 24.23 4.05
C LEU A 377 6.04 24.94 4.12
N ASP A 378 6.86 24.65 5.12
CA ASP A 378 8.21 25.22 5.25
C ASP A 378 9.07 24.96 4.01
N VAL A 379 9.12 23.71 3.54
CA VAL A 379 9.87 23.31 2.33
C VAL A 379 9.34 24.03 1.09
N SER A 380 8.01 24.11 0.93
CA SER A 380 7.43 24.75 -0.26
C SER A 380 7.67 26.26 -0.28
N TYR A 381 7.58 26.94 0.86
CA TYR A 381 7.91 28.38 0.92
C TYR A 381 9.40 28.66 0.71
N ARG A 382 10.30 27.74 1.11
CA ARG A 382 11.74 27.91 0.90
C ARG A 382 12.17 27.60 -0.52
N PHE A 383 11.69 26.49 -1.09
CA PHE A 383 12.23 25.92 -2.34
C PHE A 383 11.25 25.94 -3.51
N GLY A 384 10.00 26.36 -3.29
CA GLY A 384 8.93 26.34 -4.27
C GLY A 384 8.21 24.99 -4.35
N GLY A 385 6.89 25.04 -4.55
CA GLY A 385 6.05 23.86 -4.75
C GLY A 385 5.95 23.43 -6.21
N SER A 386 6.07 22.13 -6.51
CA SER A 386 6.07 21.63 -7.91
C SER A 386 4.70 21.56 -8.60
N GLY A 387 3.58 21.73 -7.86
CA GLY A 387 2.20 21.70 -8.38
C GLY A 387 1.74 20.40 -9.06
N TRP A 388 2.66 19.45 -9.30
CA TRP A 388 2.47 18.27 -10.15
C TRP A 388 1.39 17.32 -9.62
N THR A 389 1.32 17.13 -8.30
CA THR A 389 0.27 16.30 -7.67
C THR A 389 -1.13 16.89 -7.87
N GLY A 390 -1.23 18.23 -7.85
CA GLY A 390 -2.44 18.96 -8.22
C GLY A 390 -2.76 18.78 -9.70
N TRP A 391 -1.77 18.92 -10.58
CA TRP A 391 -1.95 18.72 -12.02
C TRP A 391 -2.49 17.34 -12.36
N GLU A 392 -1.91 16.26 -11.82
CA GLU A 392 -2.34 14.88 -12.10
C GLU A 392 -3.82 14.67 -11.72
N SER A 393 -4.20 15.16 -10.53
CA SER A 393 -5.55 15.03 -9.98
C SER A 393 -6.58 15.84 -10.78
N PHE A 394 -6.31 17.15 -10.97
CA PHE A 394 -7.26 18.09 -11.55
C PHE A 394 -7.31 18.05 -13.08
N ASN A 395 -6.26 17.59 -13.76
CA ASN A 395 -6.30 17.34 -15.20
C ASN A 395 -7.27 16.19 -15.54
N ARG A 396 -7.32 15.16 -14.69
CA ARG A 396 -8.33 14.10 -14.80
C ARG A 396 -9.75 14.64 -14.59
N LEU A 397 -9.96 15.48 -13.57
CA LEU A 397 -11.24 16.17 -13.36
C LEU A 397 -11.65 16.98 -14.59
N GLN A 398 -10.71 17.76 -15.16
CA GLN A 398 -10.96 18.55 -16.35
C GLN A 398 -11.46 17.67 -17.51
N ARG A 399 -10.84 16.51 -17.73
CA ARG A 399 -11.28 15.55 -18.76
C ARG A 399 -12.70 15.04 -18.49
N TRP A 400 -13.04 14.67 -17.26
CA TRP A 400 -14.39 14.20 -16.92
C TRP A 400 -15.47 15.27 -17.11
N LEU A 401 -15.14 16.53 -16.85
CA LEU A 401 -16.08 17.63 -17.03
C LEU A 401 -16.22 18.04 -18.50
N ALA A 402 -15.12 17.99 -19.26
CA ALA A 402 -15.13 18.31 -20.69
C ALA A 402 -15.80 17.20 -21.53
N TYR A 403 -15.62 15.93 -21.13
CA TYR A 403 -16.16 14.76 -21.84
C TYR A 403 -16.95 13.83 -20.90
N PRO A 404 -18.16 14.22 -20.44
CA PRO A 404 -18.96 13.40 -19.55
C PRO A 404 -19.49 12.12 -20.21
N SER A 405 -19.06 10.98 -19.68
CA SER A 405 -19.42 9.64 -20.10
C SER A 405 -20.46 8.96 -19.20
N GLY A 406 -21.12 7.93 -19.72
CA GLY A 406 -21.90 6.98 -18.94
C GLY A 406 -21.02 5.94 -18.24
N THR A 407 -21.64 4.87 -17.75
CA THR A 407 -20.93 3.72 -17.17
C THR A 407 -19.97 3.10 -18.18
N ASP A 408 -18.75 2.80 -17.74
CA ASP A 408 -17.77 2.02 -18.49
C ASP A 408 -18.08 0.52 -18.28
N TYR A 409 -18.97 -0.01 -19.12
CA TYR A 409 -19.41 -1.40 -19.03
C TYR A 409 -18.25 -2.41 -19.13
N PRO A 410 -17.28 -2.26 -20.06
CA PRO A 410 -16.09 -3.10 -20.06
C PRO A 410 -15.33 -3.07 -18.73
N ALA A 411 -14.99 -1.88 -18.22
CA ALA A 411 -14.25 -1.77 -16.97
C ALA A 411 -15.00 -2.45 -15.81
N VAL A 412 -16.30 -2.19 -15.66
CA VAL A 412 -17.15 -2.81 -14.63
C VAL A 412 -17.20 -4.33 -14.77
N SER A 413 -17.31 -4.84 -16.00
CA SER A 413 -17.34 -6.28 -16.24
C SER A 413 -16.04 -6.96 -15.80
N PHE A 414 -14.88 -6.34 -16.04
CA PHE A 414 -13.59 -6.87 -15.63
C PHE A 414 -13.30 -6.72 -14.13
N ILE A 415 -13.86 -5.70 -13.45
CA ILE A 415 -13.95 -5.68 -11.98
C ILE A 415 -14.71 -6.92 -11.50
N GLY A 416 -15.86 -7.22 -12.12
CA GLY A 416 -16.64 -8.42 -11.82
C GLY A 416 -15.84 -9.71 -12.02
N VAL A 417 -15.14 -9.85 -13.15
CA VAL A 417 -14.28 -11.01 -13.44
C VAL A 417 -13.18 -11.18 -12.39
N GLY A 418 -12.45 -10.12 -12.06
CA GLY A 418 -11.40 -10.16 -11.05
C GLY A 418 -11.92 -10.54 -9.67
N MET A 419 -13.09 -10.00 -9.29
CA MET A 419 -13.77 -10.34 -8.04
C MET A 419 -14.17 -11.81 -7.99
N LEU A 420 -14.88 -12.30 -9.01
CA LEU A 420 -15.32 -13.70 -9.06
C LEU A 420 -14.14 -14.67 -9.11
N PHE A 421 -13.09 -14.34 -9.88
CA PHE A 421 -11.89 -15.17 -9.95
C PHE A 421 -11.15 -15.23 -8.61
N SER A 422 -11.02 -14.11 -7.90
CA SER A 422 -10.41 -14.10 -6.56
C SER A 422 -11.20 -14.93 -5.54
N ILE A 423 -12.53 -14.85 -5.57
CA ILE A 423 -13.40 -15.68 -4.71
C ILE A 423 -13.27 -17.15 -5.09
N PHE A 424 -13.23 -17.47 -6.39
CA PHE A 424 -12.97 -18.83 -6.86
C PHE A 424 -11.64 -19.38 -6.33
N LEU A 425 -10.54 -18.62 -6.45
CA LEU A 425 -9.23 -19.02 -5.93
C LEU A 425 -9.29 -19.29 -4.42
N GLN A 426 -9.99 -18.44 -3.67
CA GLN A 426 -10.14 -18.59 -2.24
C GLN A 426 -10.98 -19.83 -1.87
N LEU A 427 -12.08 -20.08 -2.58
CA LEU A 427 -12.91 -21.26 -2.37
C LEU A 427 -12.17 -22.55 -2.71
N MET A 428 -11.43 -22.58 -3.82
CA MET A 428 -10.61 -23.74 -4.20
C MET A 428 -9.56 -24.03 -3.12
N ARG A 429 -8.88 -23.01 -2.63
CA ARG A 429 -7.92 -23.15 -1.52
C ARG A 429 -8.55 -23.71 -0.24
N THR A 430 -9.79 -23.34 0.07
CA THR A 430 -10.49 -23.89 1.25
C THR A 430 -10.99 -25.32 1.09
N ARG A 431 -11.13 -25.82 -0.15
CA ARG A 431 -11.69 -27.16 -0.45
C ARG A 431 -10.64 -28.18 -0.92
N LEU A 432 -9.57 -27.73 -1.56
CA LEU A 432 -8.56 -28.55 -2.21
C LEU A 432 -7.20 -28.31 -1.55
N PHE A 433 -6.71 -29.30 -0.82
CA PHE A 433 -5.45 -29.20 -0.08
C PHE A 433 -4.20 -29.01 -0.98
N TRP A 434 -4.26 -29.47 -2.23
CA TRP A 434 -3.16 -29.40 -3.20
C TRP A 434 -3.17 -28.12 -4.03
N TRP A 435 -4.17 -27.25 -3.87
CA TRP A 435 -4.34 -26.06 -4.70
C TRP A 435 -3.23 -25.03 -4.46
N PRO A 436 -2.37 -24.74 -5.45
CA PRO A 436 -1.18 -23.92 -5.23
C PRO A 436 -1.45 -22.42 -5.35
N PHE A 437 -2.61 -22.02 -5.89
CA PHE A 437 -2.89 -20.63 -6.22
C PHE A 437 -3.55 -19.87 -5.08
N HIS A 438 -3.03 -18.67 -4.81
CA HIS A 438 -3.48 -17.79 -3.76
C HIS A 438 -4.20 -16.56 -4.35
N ALA A 439 -5.41 -16.26 -3.86
CA ALA A 439 -6.20 -15.11 -4.31
C ALA A 439 -5.46 -13.77 -4.10
N VAL A 440 -4.76 -13.64 -2.96
CA VAL A 440 -3.82 -12.53 -2.71
C VAL A 440 -2.80 -12.38 -3.83
N GLY A 441 -2.15 -13.47 -4.24
CA GLY A 441 -1.16 -13.43 -5.31
C GLY A 441 -1.76 -12.87 -6.60
N TYR A 442 -3.00 -13.24 -6.94
CA TYR A 442 -3.68 -12.67 -8.10
C TYR A 442 -3.97 -11.17 -7.96
N ALA A 443 -4.35 -10.70 -6.76
CA ALA A 443 -4.69 -9.30 -6.51
C ALA A 443 -3.48 -8.34 -6.55
N VAL A 444 -2.29 -8.79 -6.12
CA VAL A 444 -1.06 -7.96 -6.09
C VAL A 444 -0.26 -8.02 -7.38
N SER A 445 -0.67 -8.87 -8.33
CA SER A 445 0.12 -9.21 -9.51
C SER A 445 -0.39 -8.58 -10.80
N GLY A 446 -1.06 -7.43 -10.71
CA GLY A 446 -1.43 -6.68 -11.90
C GLY A 446 -0.19 -6.35 -12.74
N ALA A 447 -0.23 -6.60 -14.05
CA ALA A 447 0.83 -6.17 -14.96
C ALA A 447 0.92 -4.64 -15.08
N ALA A 448 -0.14 -3.92 -14.73
CA ALA A 448 -0.18 -2.46 -14.60
C ALA A 448 0.20 -1.97 -13.19
N ASP A 449 0.39 -2.89 -12.22
CA ASP A 449 0.88 -2.53 -10.89
C ASP A 449 2.37 -2.24 -10.95
N TRP A 450 2.75 -1.03 -10.56
CA TRP A 450 4.14 -0.58 -10.61
C TRP A 450 5.05 -1.51 -9.79
N CYS A 451 4.63 -1.88 -8.58
CA CYS A 451 5.46 -2.65 -7.67
C CYS A 451 5.76 -4.06 -8.19
N MET A 452 4.77 -4.80 -8.70
CA MET A 452 4.99 -6.19 -9.11
C MET A 452 5.95 -6.30 -10.30
N ASN A 453 5.89 -5.35 -11.24
CA ASN A 453 6.84 -5.27 -12.35
C ASN A 453 8.29 -5.29 -11.87
N TRP A 454 8.61 -4.61 -10.77
CA TRP A 454 9.98 -4.56 -10.25
C TRP A 454 10.39 -5.80 -9.43
N ILE A 455 9.46 -6.46 -8.74
CA ILE A 455 9.79 -7.46 -7.72
C ILE A 455 9.60 -8.92 -8.16
N TRP A 456 8.87 -9.19 -9.25
CA TRP A 456 8.49 -10.57 -9.63
C TRP A 456 9.69 -11.52 -9.80
N ALA A 457 10.78 -11.06 -10.43
CA ALA A 457 11.96 -11.89 -10.68
C ALA A 457 12.68 -12.25 -9.37
N SER A 458 12.72 -11.31 -8.42
CA SER A 458 13.26 -11.53 -7.08
C SER A 458 12.39 -12.51 -6.28
N LEU A 459 11.06 -12.41 -6.39
CA LEU A 459 10.13 -13.36 -5.76
C LEU A 459 10.23 -14.76 -6.39
N LEU A 460 10.46 -14.85 -7.71
CA LEU A 460 10.71 -16.12 -8.40
C LEU A 460 11.98 -16.79 -7.85
N VAL A 461 13.09 -16.06 -7.75
CA VAL A 461 14.34 -16.58 -7.18
C VAL A 461 14.16 -17.03 -5.74
N SER A 462 13.53 -16.19 -4.91
CA SER A 462 13.25 -16.54 -3.52
C SER A 462 12.37 -17.80 -3.39
N CYS A 463 11.33 -17.90 -4.23
CA CYS A 463 10.46 -19.06 -4.31
C CYS A 463 11.24 -20.34 -4.66
N ILE A 464 12.11 -20.28 -5.67
CA ILE A 464 12.93 -21.43 -6.10
C ILE A 464 13.88 -21.86 -4.98
N ILE A 465 14.62 -20.91 -4.38
CA ILE A 465 15.57 -21.22 -3.30
C ILE A 465 14.83 -21.82 -2.10
N LYS A 466 13.71 -21.22 -1.69
CA LYS A 466 12.89 -21.72 -0.58
C LYS A 466 12.36 -23.13 -0.86
N TRP A 467 11.86 -23.36 -2.07
CA TRP A 467 11.38 -24.68 -2.49
C TRP A 467 12.49 -25.73 -2.46
N LEU A 468 13.69 -25.41 -2.97
CA LEU A 468 14.84 -26.31 -2.94
C LEU A 468 15.27 -26.66 -1.51
N LEU A 469 15.36 -25.65 -0.63
CA LEU A 469 15.73 -25.84 0.77
C LEU A 469 14.70 -26.71 1.52
N LEU A 470 13.41 -26.43 1.34
CA LEU A 470 12.35 -27.22 1.97
C LEU A 470 12.28 -28.65 1.42
N ARG A 471 12.47 -28.83 0.10
CA ARG A 471 12.39 -30.14 -0.55
C ARG A 471 13.55 -31.06 -0.18
N HIS A 472 14.78 -30.53 -0.11
CA HIS A 472 15.97 -31.36 0.11
C HIS A 472 16.47 -31.35 1.56
N GLY A 473 16.29 -30.25 2.29
CA GLY A 473 16.80 -30.09 3.66
C GLY A 473 15.71 -29.93 4.74
N GLY A 474 14.44 -29.90 4.34
CA GLY A 474 13.31 -29.77 5.24
C GLY A 474 13.30 -28.47 6.06
N VAL A 475 12.56 -28.49 7.17
CA VAL A 475 12.41 -27.33 8.06
C VAL A 475 13.74 -26.95 8.75
N ARG A 476 14.65 -27.90 8.94
CA ARG A 476 15.97 -27.64 9.55
C ARG A 476 16.83 -26.76 8.65
N ALA A 477 16.97 -27.12 7.37
CA ALA A 477 17.70 -26.30 6.41
C ALA A 477 17.03 -24.93 6.21
N TYR A 478 15.69 -24.87 6.25
CA TYR A 478 14.98 -23.59 6.24
C TYR A 478 15.42 -22.69 7.40
N ARG A 479 15.40 -23.20 8.64
CA ARG A 479 15.79 -22.42 9.83
C ARG A 479 17.28 -22.02 9.80
N GLN A 480 18.15 -22.90 9.32
CA GLN A 480 19.58 -22.61 9.21
C GLN A 480 19.90 -21.55 8.15
N ALA A 481 19.08 -21.41 7.12
CA ALA A 481 19.26 -20.39 6.09
C ALA A 481 18.68 -19.02 6.47
N VAL A 482 17.81 -18.94 7.50
CA VAL A 482 17.19 -17.67 7.94
C VAL A 482 18.21 -16.52 8.13
N PRO A 483 19.36 -16.70 8.82
CA PRO A 483 20.34 -15.62 9.01
C PRO A 483 20.86 -15.04 7.69
N LEU A 484 21.02 -15.85 6.65
CA LEU A 484 21.44 -15.42 5.31
C LEU A 484 20.45 -14.39 4.74
N PHE A 485 19.15 -14.72 4.75
CA PHE A 485 18.11 -13.84 4.18
C PHE A 485 17.92 -12.57 5.01
N ILE A 486 18.07 -12.65 6.33
CA ILE A 486 18.08 -11.45 7.20
C ILE A 486 19.29 -10.56 6.86
N GLY A 487 20.47 -11.14 6.66
CA GLY A 487 21.68 -10.40 6.26
C GLY A 487 21.53 -9.65 4.94
N MET A 488 20.89 -10.29 3.94
CA MET A 488 20.58 -9.64 2.66
C MET A 488 19.67 -8.43 2.83
N VAL A 489 18.59 -8.57 3.60
CA VAL A 489 17.64 -7.47 3.87
C VAL A 489 18.35 -6.33 4.59
N LEU A 490 19.05 -6.63 5.68
CA LEU A 490 19.64 -5.60 6.53
C LEU A 490 20.75 -4.83 5.80
N SER A 491 21.55 -5.50 4.97
CA SER A 491 22.61 -4.84 4.21
C SER A 491 22.09 -3.72 3.32
N GLU A 492 21.12 -4.00 2.44
CA GLU A 492 20.59 -2.98 1.53
C GLU A 492 19.96 -1.81 2.29
N PHE A 493 19.29 -2.07 3.41
CA PHE A 493 18.74 -1.00 4.24
C PHE A 493 19.83 -0.19 4.95
N VAL A 494 20.87 -0.83 5.50
CA VAL A 494 21.96 -0.15 6.21
C VAL A 494 22.80 0.66 5.22
N VAL A 495 23.30 0.04 4.14
CA VAL A 495 24.11 0.73 3.14
C VAL A 495 23.30 1.86 2.50
N GLY A 496 22.06 1.60 2.10
CA GLY A 496 21.19 2.63 1.55
C GLY A 496 20.92 3.81 2.49
N SER A 497 20.76 3.54 3.79
CA SER A 497 20.61 4.58 4.81
C SER A 497 21.89 5.38 5.01
N VAL A 498 23.06 4.73 5.03
CA VAL A 498 24.37 5.40 5.17
C VAL A 498 24.61 6.35 4.01
N PHE A 499 24.39 5.93 2.77
CA PHE A 499 24.48 6.82 1.61
C PHE A 499 23.46 7.95 1.67
N SER A 500 22.21 7.67 2.04
CA SER A 500 21.17 8.73 2.15
C SER A 500 21.51 9.77 3.21
N ILE A 501 21.97 9.35 4.39
CA ILE A 501 22.46 10.23 5.47
C ILE A 501 23.68 11.02 4.99
N GLY A 502 24.63 10.38 4.31
CA GLY A 502 25.77 11.05 3.70
C GLY A 502 25.35 12.14 2.71
N GLY A 503 24.40 11.84 1.81
CA GLY A 503 23.86 12.82 0.85
C GLY A 503 23.21 14.01 1.53
N LEU A 504 22.51 13.79 2.65
CA LEU A 504 21.93 14.87 3.47
C LEU A 504 23.02 15.72 4.14
N ILE A 505 24.07 15.11 4.69
CA ILE A 505 25.17 15.81 5.36
C ILE A 505 26.00 16.63 4.36
N PHE A 506 26.31 16.06 3.20
CA PHE A 506 27.17 16.68 2.19
C PHE A 506 26.39 17.54 1.17
N GLY A 507 25.06 17.53 1.21
CA GLY A 507 24.23 18.23 0.23
C GLY A 507 24.37 17.68 -1.19
N THR A 508 24.77 16.41 -1.34
CA THR A 508 25.01 15.77 -2.63
C THR A 508 23.92 14.77 -2.96
N ARG A 509 23.61 14.63 -4.26
CA ARG A 509 22.78 13.52 -4.72
C ARG A 509 23.60 12.24 -4.58
N VAL A 510 22.95 11.20 -4.06
CA VAL A 510 23.57 9.89 -3.85
C VAL A 510 22.90 8.86 -4.73
N TYR A 511 23.60 7.75 -4.95
CA TYR A 511 23.03 6.60 -5.62
C TYR A 511 21.75 6.14 -4.89
N ALA A 512 20.63 6.17 -5.60
CA ALA A 512 19.41 5.57 -5.11
C ALA A 512 19.44 4.06 -5.40
N PHE A 513 19.73 3.28 -4.36
CA PHE A 513 19.64 1.81 -4.34
C PHE A 513 18.28 1.32 -4.86
N LYS A 514 17.27 2.18 -4.76
CA LYS A 514 15.91 2.02 -5.26
C LYS A 514 15.63 3.10 -6.32
N ASN A 515 15.89 2.78 -7.60
CA ASN A 515 15.51 3.63 -8.74
C ASN A 515 14.19 3.11 -9.32
N TRP A 516 13.07 3.65 -8.82
CA TRP A 516 11.70 3.39 -9.27
C TRP A 516 11.01 4.73 -9.45
#